data_AF-A0A8J2KHS0-F1
#
_entry.id   AF-A0A8J2KHS0-F1
#
_cell.length_a   1.000
_cell.length_b   1.000
_cell.length_c   1.000
_cell.angle_alpha   90.00
_cell.angle_beta   90.00
_cell.angle_gamma   90.00
#
_symmetry.space_group_name_H-M   'P 1'
#
loop_
_entity.id
_entity.type
_entity.pdbx_description
1 polymer ?
#
loop_
_entity_poly.entity_id
_entity_poly.type
_entity_poly.pdbx_seq_one_letter_code
_entity_poly.pdbx_strand_id
1 'polypeptide(L)'
;MLLLYTTAVLAAFIVGAILYARWHYGELESVGIPTAKPAFIFGSDPNIHDVVVHEKDYERFKQFGDIWGSYEGRSPQVFIADPEIARQILIKDFENF
;
A
#
# COMPACT_ATOMS: atom_id res chain seq x y z
N MET A 1 -5.28 28.90 29.18
CA MET A 1 -5.57 29.42 27.81
C MET A 1 -4.51 28.95 26.82
N LEU A 2 -3.24 29.39 26.90
CA LEU A 2 -2.19 29.00 25.93
C LEU A 2 -2.01 27.47 25.78
N LEU A 3 -1.94 26.74 26.90
CA LEU A 3 -1.78 25.27 26.89
C LEU A 3 -2.93 24.55 26.17
N LEU A 4 -4.17 25.07 26.24
CA LEU A 4 -5.33 24.48 25.57
C LEU A 4 -5.26 24.69 24.06
N TYR A 5 -4.80 25.86 23.62
CA TYR A 5 -4.64 26.14 22.18
C TYR A 5 -3.51 25.31 21.57
N THR A 6 -2.38 25.17 22.26
CA THR A 6 -1.26 24.39 21.74
C THR A 6 -1.59 22.89 21.66
N THR A 7 -2.32 22.33 22.63
CA THR A 7 -2.76 20.93 22.56
C THR A 7 -3.81 20.71 21.47
N ALA A 8 -4.73 21.66 21.26
CA ALA A 8 -5.72 21.57 20.19
C ALA A 8 -5.07 21.59 18.79
N VAL A 9 -4.12 22.49 18.56
CA VAL A 9 -3.38 22.57 17.29
C VAL A 9 -2.56 21.29 17.06
N LEU A 10 -1.88 20.78 18.08
CA LEU A 10 -1.13 19.54 17.97
C LEU A 10 -2.03 18.34 17.66
N ALA A 11 -3.19 18.25 18.33
CA ALA A 11 -4.17 17.19 18.06
C ALA A 11 -4.70 17.27 16.63
N ALA A 12 -5.05 18.47 16.15
CA ALA A 12 -5.50 18.67 14.77
C ALA A 12 -4.41 18.28 13.75
N PHE A 13 -3.15 18.62 14.02
CA PHE A 13 -2.03 18.23 13.18
C PHE A 13 -1.85 16.71 13.13
N ILE A 14 -1.91 16.02 14.28
CA ILE A 14 -1.81 14.56 14.35
C ILE A 14 -2.95 13.89 13.59
N VAL A 15 -4.19 14.34 13.78
CA VAL A 15 -5.34 13.83 13.04
C VAL A 15 -5.17 14.05 11.53
N GLY A 16 -4.76 15.25 11.11
CA GLY A 16 -4.47 15.57 9.72
C GLY A 16 -3.40 14.66 9.12
N ALA A 17 -2.32 14.40 9.86
CA ALA A 17 -1.25 13.50 9.43
C ALA A 17 -1.73 12.05 9.29
N ILE A 18 -2.56 11.56 10.21
CA ILE A 18 -3.14 10.21 10.14
C ILE A 18 -4.07 10.08 8.94
N LEU A 19 -4.94 11.07 8.71
CA LEU A 19 -5.84 11.08 7.55
C LEU A 19 -5.04 11.08 6.25
N TYR A 20 -4.04 11.94 6.14
CA TYR A 20 -3.15 12.02 4.98
C TYR A 20 -2.39 10.71 4.71
N ALA A 21 -1.92 10.04 5.76
CA ALA A 21 -1.21 8.77 5.62
C ALA A 21 -2.12 7.62 5.18
N ARG A 22 -3.42 7.67 5.51
CA ARG A 22 -4.37 6.56 5.32
C ARG A 22 -5.35 6.73 4.17
N TRP A 23 -5.40 7.89 3.52
CA TRP A 23 -6.48 8.23 2.57
C TRP A 23 -6.59 7.32 1.33
N HIS A 24 -5.52 6.61 0.94
CA HIS A 24 -5.51 5.65 -0.17
C HIS A 24 -5.78 4.22 0.28
N TYR A 25 -5.78 3.94 1.59
CA TYR A 25 -6.03 2.59 2.09
C TYR A 25 -7.47 2.20 1.83
N GLY A 26 -7.65 1.05 1.17
CA GLY A 26 -8.94 0.55 0.72
C GLY A 26 -9.14 0.67 -0.78
N GLU A 27 -8.32 1.44 -1.51
CA GLU A 27 -8.44 1.60 -2.97
C GLU A 27 -8.30 0.26 -3.70
N LEU A 28 -7.27 -0.54 -3.38
CA LEU A 28 -7.03 -1.85 -3.99
C LEU A 28 -8.19 -2.82 -3.71
N GLU A 29 -8.70 -2.82 -2.49
CA GLU A 29 -9.81 -3.67 -2.10
C GLU A 29 -11.14 -3.24 -2.73
N SER A 30 -11.32 -1.94 -2.97
CA SER A 30 -12.52 -1.40 -3.61
C SER A 30 -12.68 -1.88 -5.07
N VAL A 31 -11.57 -2.19 -5.73
CA VAL A 31 -11.54 -2.76 -7.10
C VAL A 31 -11.39 -4.29 -7.10
N GLY A 32 -11.46 -4.93 -5.93
CA GLY A 32 -11.47 -6.39 -5.79
C GLY A 32 -10.09 -7.05 -5.82
N ILE A 33 -8.99 -6.30 -5.68
CA ILE A 33 -7.64 -6.87 -5.64
C ILE A 33 -7.39 -7.50 -4.26
N PRO A 34 -7.04 -8.80 -4.18
CA PRO A 34 -6.59 -9.42 -2.94
C PRO A 34 -5.35 -8.68 -2.40
N THR A 35 -5.42 -8.13 -1.19
CA THR A 35 -4.45 -7.14 -0.72
C THR A 35 -3.85 -7.53 0.64
N ALA A 36 -2.53 -7.46 0.74
CA ALA A 36 -1.84 -7.49 2.03
C ALA A 36 -2.21 -6.22 2.81
N LYS A 37 -2.96 -6.37 3.91
CA LYS A 37 -3.54 -5.22 4.62
C LYS A 37 -2.45 -4.30 5.20
N PRO A 38 -2.61 -2.98 5.10
CA PRO A 38 -1.66 -2.05 5.67
C PRO A 38 -1.77 -2.00 7.21
N ALA A 39 -0.62 -1.89 7.86
CA ALA A 39 -0.50 -1.44 9.24
C ALA A 39 -0.97 0.03 9.38
N PHE A 40 -1.10 0.51 10.62
CA PHE A 40 -1.79 1.77 10.92
C PHE A 40 -1.42 2.96 10.00
N ILE A 41 -0.13 3.33 9.91
CA ILE A 41 0.35 4.39 8.99
C ILE A 41 1.59 3.97 8.19
N PHE A 42 1.97 2.68 8.25
CA PHE A 42 3.27 2.19 7.77
C PHE A 42 3.18 1.25 6.56
N GLY A 43 2.11 1.35 5.77
CA GLY A 43 1.84 0.44 4.66
C GLY A 43 1.68 -1.02 5.10
N SER A 44 1.72 -1.92 4.12
CA SER A 44 1.61 -3.38 4.32
C SER A 44 2.85 -4.01 4.91
N ASP A 45 3.97 -3.27 4.93
CA ASP A 45 5.30 -3.77 5.28
C ASP A 45 6.03 -2.85 6.26
N PRO A 46 5.54 -2.72 7.51
CA PRO A 46 6.17 -1.84 8.51
C PRO A 46 7.62 -2.21 8.84
N ASN A 47 7.98 -3.48 8.65
CA ASN A 47 9.30 -4.04 8.95
C ASN A 47 10.01 -4.51 7.66
N ILE A 48 9.80 -3.83 6.53
CA ILE A 48 10.39 -4.23 5.23
C ILE A 48 11.92 -4.33 5.29
N HIS A 49 12.57 -3.55 6.16
CA HIS A 49 14.02 -3.55 6.34
C HIS A 49 14.56 -4.81 7.04
N ASP A 50 13.71 -5.56 7.73
CA ASP A 50 14.09 -6.75 8.50
C ASP A 50 13.89 -8.05 7.71
N VAL A 51 13.38 -7.98 6.48
CA VAL A 51 12.98 -9.14 5.68
C VAL A 51 13.63 -9.15 4.31
N VAL A 52 13.75 -10.33 3.73
CA VAL A 52 14.16 -10.50 2.34
C VAL A 52 12.94 -10.31 1.45
N VAL A 53 12.92 -9.22 0.67
CA VAL A 53 11.73 -8.77 -0.09
C VAL A 53 11.20 -9.86 -1.03
N HIS A 54 12.07 -10.51 -1.81
CA HIS A 54 11.63 -11.52 -2.78
C HIS A 54 11.02 -12.78 -2.14
N GLU A 55 11.47 -13.16 -0.94
CA GLU A 55 10.88 -14.28 -0.20
C GLU A 55 9.45 -13.93 0.23
N LYS A 56 9.26 -12.70 0.69
CA LYS A 56 7.94 -12.18 1.09
C LYS A 56 6.98 -12.05 -0.10
N ASP A 57 7.47 -11.62 -1.25
CA ASP A 57 6.67 -11.58 -2.47
C ASP A 57 6.28 -12.99 -2.91
N TYR A 58 7.18 -13.97 -2.79
CA TYR A 58 6.86 -15.37 -3.06
C TYR A 58 5.83 -15.94 -2.08
N GLU A 59 5.88 -15.58 -0.80
CA GLU A 59 4.84 -15.93 0.18
C GLU A 59 3.49 -15.33 -0.18
N ARG A 60 3.46 -14.06 -0.59
CA ARG A 60 2.25 -13.37 -1.04
C ARG A 60 1.67 -13.97 -2.30
N PHE A 61 2.51 -14.31 -3.28
CA PHE A 61 2.10 -15.04 -4.47
C PHE A 61 1.41 -16.35 -4.09
N LYS A 62 1.99 -17.13 -3.18
CA LYS A 62 1.35 -18.38 -2.70
C LYS A 62 0.04 -18.13 -1.96
N GLN A 63 -0.10 -16.99 -1.26
CA GLN A 63 -1.27 -16.67 -0.44
C GLN A 63 -2.42 -16.08 -1.26
N PHE A 64 -2.13 -15.17 -2.18
CA PHE A 64 -3.10 -14.37 -2.91
C PHE A 64 -3.26 -14.77 -4.37
N GLY A 65 -2.31 -15.53 -4.91
CA GLY A 65 -2.25 -15.94 -6.31
C GLY A 65 -1.46 -14.96 -7.18
N ASP A 66 -1.77 -15.00 -8.47
CA ASP A 66 -0.95 -14.39 -9.52
C ASP A 66 -1.09 -12.87 -9.59
N ILE A 67 -2.08 -12.30 -8.90
CA ILE A 67 -2.32 -10.86 -8.79
C ILE A 67 -2.62 -10.54 -7.33
N TRP A 68 -1.85 -9.62 -6.75
CA TRP A 68 -2.13 -9.14 -5.40
C TRP A 68 -1.74 -7.68 -5.23
N GLY A 69 -2.28 -7.07 -4.18
CA GLY A 69 -2.05 -5.70 -3.80
C GLY A 69 -1.21 -5.58 -2.53
N SER A 70 -0.46 -4.50 -2.41
CA SER A 70 0.10 -4.03 -1.14
C SER A 70 0.14 -2.50 -1.10
N TYR A 71 0.35 -1.93 0.07
CA TYR A 71 0.57 -0.49 0.22
C TYR A 71 2.02 -0.25 0.63
N GLU A 72 2.79 0.39 -0.24
CA GLU A 72 4.15 0.84 0.09
C GLU A 72 4.07 2.24 0.71
N GLY A 73 4.21 2.30 2.04
CA GLY A 73 3.80 3.48 2.79
C GLY A 73 2.30 3.74 2.57
N ARG A 74 1.97 4.85 1.89
CA ARG A 74 0.59 5.19 1.54
C ARG A 74 0.20 4.84 0.10
N SER A 75 1.15 4.41 -0.73
CA SER A 75 0.94 4.21 -2.16
C SER A 75 0.36 2.82 -2.44
N PRO A 76 -0.80 2.68 -3.10
CA PRO A 76 -1.30 1.39 -3.55
C PRO A 76 -0.38 0.82 -4.65
N GLN A 77 -0.01 -0.44 -4.52
CA GLN A 77 0.83 -1.18 -5.47
C GLN A 77 0.13 -2.47 -5.88
N VAL A 78 0.19 -2.80 -7.17
CA VAL A 78 -0.33 -4.06 -7.72
C VAL A 78 0.83 -4.87 -8.26
N PHE A 79 0.91 -6.12 -7.82
CA PHE A 79 1.90 -7.10 -8.22
C PHE A 79 1.25 -8.08 -9.18
N ILE A 80 1.93 -8.37 -10.29
CA ILE A 80 1.43 -9.18 -11.39
C ILE A 80 2.46 -10.26 -11.71
N ALA A 81 2.08 -11.51 -11.49
CA ALA A 81 2.82 -12.70 -11.87
C ALA A 81 2.17 -13.44 -13.06
N ASP A 82 1.00 -13.00 -13.52
CA ASP A 82 0.36 -13.52 -14.74
C ASP A 82 1.14 -13.08 -15.99
N PRO A 83 1.65 -14.01 -16.81
CA PRO A 83 2.48 -13.69 -17.97
C PRO A 83 1.71 -13.01 -19.11
N GLU A 84 0.40 -13.24 -19.23
CA GLU A 84 -0.44 -12.65 -20.26
C GLU A 84 -0.70 -11.17 -19.95
N ILE A 85 -1.02 -10.85 -18.69
CA ILE A 85 -1.18 -9.48 -18.21
C ILE A 85 0.16 -8.75 -18.21
N ALA A 86 1.24 -9.38 -17.74
CA ALA A 86 2.57 -8.78 -17.79
C ALA A 86 2.97 -8.44 -19.23
N ARG A 87 2.70 -9.32 -20.20
CA ARG A 87 2.92 -9.03 -21.63
C ARG A 87 2.03 -7.89 -22.13
N GLN A 88 0.78 -7.83 -21.69
CA GLN A 88 -0.13 -6.76 -22.07
C GLN A 88 0.45 -5.39 -21.64
N ILE A 89 0.84 -5.24 -20.38
CA ILE A 89 1.38 -3.99 -19.83
C ILE A 89 2.78 -3.68 -20.38
N LEU A 90 3.70 -4.65 -20.36
CA LEU A 90 5.12 -4.40 -20.63
C LEU A 90 5.48 -4.41 -22.12
N ILE A 91 4.57 -4.83 -23.02
CA ILE A 91 4.84 -4.89 -24.46
C ILE A 91 3.76 -4.19 -25.27
N LYS A 92 2.48 -4.52 -25.05
CA LYS A 92 1.41 -4.06 -25.94
C LYS A 92 0.93 -2.65 -25.61
N ASP A 93 0.82 -2.33 -24.32
CA ASP A 93 0.31 -1.06 -23.82
C ASP A 93 1.42 -0.25 -23.11
N PHE A 94 2.69 -0.58 -23.36
CA PHE A 94 3.84 0.00 -22.65
C PHE A 94 3.89 1.52 -22.78
N GLU A 95 3.42 2.07 -23.90
CA GLU A 95 3.34 3.51 -24.15
C GLU A 95 2.37 4.27 -23.23
N ASN A 96 1.55 3.56 -22.44
CA ASN A 96 0.64 4.15 -21.45
C ASN A 96 1.23 4.23 -20.03
N PHE A 97 2.48 3.77 -19.84
CA PHE A 97 3.21 3.73 -18.56
C PHE A 97 4.56 4.45 -18.67
#